data_AF-A9B604-F1
#
_entry.id   AF-A9B604-F1
#
_cell.length_a   1.000
_cell.length_b   1.000
_cell.length_c   1.000
_cell.angle_alpha   90.00
_cell.angle_beta   90.00
_cell.angle_gamma   90.00
#
_symmetry.space_group_name_H-M   'P 1'
#
loop_
_entity.id
_entity.type
_entity.pdbx_description
1 polymer ?
#
loop_
_entity_poly.entity_id
_entity_poly.type
_entity_poly.pdbx_seq_one_letter_code
_entity_poly.pdbx_strand_id
1 'polypeptide(L)'
;MSFTDKTLVCVDCGNDFVFTAGEQEFYAQKGFTNEPRRCTQCRQSKKQQRSEPSSRSSFSRDSSFGGGRERSREYGGRDSFGGGGRSSFGGGNRRDAAGQASREMYDTVCAECGRTTTVPFKPTQGRPVYCRDCFQKQRTSSRW
;
A
#
# COMPACT_ATOMS: atom_id res chain seq x y z
N MET A 1 14.93 33.11 -9.01
CA MET A 1 15.44 32.47 -10.24
C MET A 1 14.35 32.63 -11.29
N SER A 2 14.65 33.15 -12.48
CA SER A 2 13.66 33.22 -13.56
C SER A 2 13.50 31.82 -14.15
N PHE A 3 12.34 31.22 -13.94
CA PHE A 3 12.00 29.91 -14.52
C PHE A 3 11.41 30.13 -15.91
N THR A 4 11.87 29.36 -16.90
CA THR A 4 11.42 29.45 -18.29
C THR A 4 10.88 28.11 -18.73
N ASP A 5 9.86 28.11 -19.59
CA ASP A 5 9.27 26.87 -20.09
C ASP A 5 10.33 26.01 -20.80
N LYS A 6 10.45 24.75 -20.38
CA LYS A 6 11.45 23.82 -20.89
C LYS A 6 10.77 22.60 -21.46
N THR A 7 11.04 22.28 -22.72
CA THR A 7 10.55 21.05 -23.35
C THR A 7 11.45 19.88 -22.97
N LEU A 8 10.84 18.79 -22.49
CA LEU A 8 11.52 17.56 -22.06
C LEU A 8 10.90 16.35 -22.77
N VAL A 9 11.70 15.30 -22.94
CA VAL A 9 11.26 14.05 -23.60
C VAL A 9 10.90 13.01 -22.55
N CYS A 10 9.71 12.41 -22.66
CA CYS A 10 9.28 11.36 -21.75
C CYS A 10 10.01 10.04 -22.01
N VAL A 11 10.58 9.44 -20.96
CA VAL A 11 11.32 8.15 -21.07
C VAL A 11 10.40 6.96 -21.41
N ASP A 12 9.13 6.98 -20.99
CA ASP A 12 8.22 5.84 -21.24
C ASP A 12 7.49 5.89 -22.60
N CYS A 13 7.24 7.08 -23.16
CA CYS A 13 6.47 7.21 -24.42
C CYS A 13 7.20 7.97 -25.53
N GLY A 14 8.36 8.59 -25.25
CA GLY A 14 9.14 9.34 -26.24
C GLY A 14 8.56 10.70 -26.66
N ASN A 15 7.34 11.04 -26.25
CA ASN A 15 6.74 12.34 -26.58
C ASN A 15 7.41 13.48 -25.81
N ASP A 16 7.52 14.63 -26.47
CA ASP A 16 7.85 15.89 -25.84
C ASP A 16 6.71 16.39 -24.95
N PHE A 17 7.06 17.00 -23.82
CA PHE A 17 6.13 17.68 -22.93
C PHE A 17 6.78 18.94 -22.37
N VAL A 18 5.95 19.94 -22.05
CA VAL A 18 6.43 21.23 -21.55
C VAL A 18 6.47 21.19 -20.02
N PHE A 19 7.65 21.43 -19.46
CA PHE A 19 7.85 21.70 -18.04
C PHE A 19 7.78 23.22 -17.84
N THR A 20 6.58 23.69 -17.53
CA THR A 20 6.27 25.12 -17.50
C THR A 20 7.00 25.85 -16.38
N ALA A 21 7.15 27.17 -16.52
CA ALA A 21 7.75 28.01 -15.48
C ALA A 21 7.06 27.85 -14.11
N GLY A 22 5.72 27.80 -14.09
CA GLY A 22 4.95 27.60 -12.85
C GLY A 22 5.16 26.21 -12.22
N GLU A 23 5.40 25.18 -13.02
CA GLU A 23 5.72 23.84 -12.51
C GLU A 23 7.15 23.78 -11.93
N GLN A 24 8.09 24.53 -12.50
CA GLN A 24 9.44 24.66 -11.97
C GLN A 24 9.46 25.39 -10.62
N GLU A 25 8.68 26.45 -10.47
CA GLU A 25 8.52 27.18 -9.20
C GLU A 25 7.97 26.26 -8.10
N PHE A 26 6.98 25.43 -8.44
CA PHE A 26 6.42 24.45 -7.50
C PHE A 26 7.45 23.41 -7.06
N TYR A 27 8.29 22.92 -7.99
CA TYR A 27 9.33 21.95 -7.67
C TYR A 27 10.44 22.56 -6.81
N ALA A 28 10.84 23.80 -7.10
CA ALA A 28 11.81 24.55 -6.31
C ALA A 28 11.28 24.77 -4.88
N GLN A 29 10.01 25.15 -4.72
CA GLN A 29 9.39 25.37 -3.42
C GLN A 29 9.26 24.08 -2.59
N LYS A 30 9.02 22.93 -3.24
CA LYS A 30 8.97 21.62 -2.58
C LYS A 30 10.36 21.03 -2.29
N GLY A 31 11.45 21.69 -2.69
CA GLY A 31 12.81 21.18 -2.55
C GLY A 31 13.12 19.99 -3.46
N PHE A 32 12.35 19.77 -4.54
CA PHE A 32 12.66 18.74 -5.51
C PHE A 32 13.74 19.25 -6.47
N THR A 33 14.94 18.70 -6.33
CA THR A 33 16.10 19.00 -7.18
C THR A 33 16.07 18.29 -8.53
N ASN A 34 15.11 17.38 -8.75
CA ASN A 34 15.05 16.55 -9.96
C ASN A 34 13.91 16.98 -10.89
N GLU A 35 14.26 17.23 -12.15
CA GLU A 35 13.31 17.53 -13.21
C GLU A 35 12.43 16.30 -13.57
N PRO A 36 11.17 16.51 -13.97
CA PRO A 36 10.31 15.44 -14.44
C PRO A 36 10.92 14.65 -15.61
N ARG A 37 11.08 13.32 -15.45
CA ARG A 37 11.53 12.41 -16.53
C ARG A 37 10.40 11.78 -17.34
N ARG A 38 9.16 11.94 -16.88
CA ARG A 38 7.97 11.28 -17.43
C ARG A 38 6.85 12.28 -17.55
N CYS A 39 6.14 12.29 -18.67
CA CYS A 39 4.99 13.14 -18.90
C CYS A 39 3.82 12.76 -17.97
N THR A 40 2.89 13.71 -17.82
CA THR A 40 1.73 13.59 -16.95
C THR A 40 0.87 12.37 -17.28
N GLN A 41 0.70 12.05 -18.57
CA GLN A 41 -0.07 10.89 -19.04
C GLN A 41 0.53 9.55 -18.58
N CYS A 42 1.85 9.39 -18.72
CA CYS A 42 2.57 8.19 -18.28
C CYS A 42 2.56 8.05 -16.76
N ARG A 43 2.66 9.16 -16.01
CA ARG A 43 2.53 9.16 -14.55
C ARG A 43 1.13 8.76 -14.10
N GLN A 44 0.09 9.28 -14.74
CA GLN A 44 -1.30 8.96 -14.41
C GLN A 44 -1.65 7.50 -14.74
N SER A 45 -1.26 7.01 -15.92
CA SER A 45 -1.52 5.61 -16.32
C SER A 45 -0.85 4.62 -15.38
N LYS A 46 0.38 4.88 -14.93
CA LYS A 46 1.07 4.01 -13.96
C LYS A 46 0.40 4.01 -12.58
N LYS A 47 -0.15 5.17 -12.16
CA LYS A 47 -0.92 5.26 -10.92
C LYS A 47 -2.20 4.44 -11.02
N GLN A 48 -2.92 4.53 -12.14
CA GLN A 48 -4.14 3.76 -12.40
C GLN A 48 -3.86 2.25 -12.39
N GLN A 49 -2.77 1.81 -13.04
CA GLN A 49 -2.35 0.40 -13.02
C GLN A 49 -1.92 -0.09 -11.63
N ARG A 50 -1.47 0.80 -10.74
CA ARG A 50 -1.06 0.45 -9.38
C ARG A 50 -2.18 0.57 -8.35
N SER A 51 -3.27 1.27 -8.68
CA SER A 51 -4.48 1.34 -7.86
C SER A 51 -5.44 0.16 -8.07
N GLU A 52 -5.17 -0.72 -9.03
CA GLU A 52 -5.81 -2.05 -9.10
C GLU A 52 -5.16 -2.98 -8.05
N PRO A 53 -5.89 -3.41 -7.02
CA PRO A 53 -5.42 -4.49 -6.17
C PRO A 53 -5.44 -5.76 -7.03
N SER A 54 -4.27 -6.34 -7.27
CA SER A 54 -4.13 -7.71 -7.78
C SER A 54 -5.20 -8.59 -7.14
N SER A 55 -6.19 -8.98 -7.95
CA SER A 55 -7.03 -10.17 -7.80
C SER A 55 -7.15 -10.66 -6.36
N ARG A 56 -7.91 -9.94 -5.53
CA ARG A 56 -8.60 -10.60 -4.42
C ARG A 56 -9.59 -11.54 -5.07
N SER A 57 -9.16 -12.79 -5.22
CA SER A 57 -9.98 -13.97 -5.48
C SER A 57 -11.45 -13.71 -5.17
N SER A 58 -12.28 -13.67 -6.20
CA SER A 58 -13.72 -13.84 -6.07
C SER A 58 -13.96 -15.26 -5.54
N PHE A 59 -13.80 -15.44 -4.23
CA PHE A 59 -14.41 -16.57 -3.56
C PHE A 59 -15.90 -16.29 -3.60
N SER A 60 -16.56 -16.84 -4.62
CA SER A 60 -18.00 -17.07 -4.61
C SER A 60 -18.30 -17.98 -3.42
N ARG A 61 -18.50 -17.39 -2.24
CA ARG A 61 -19.25 -18.03 -1.16
C ARG A 61 -20.72 -17.91 -1.52
N ASP A 62 -21.08 -18.73 -2.50
CA ASP A 62 -22.42 -19.30 -2.62
C ASP A 62 -22.98 -19.57 -1.22
N SER A 63 -24.11 -18.95 -0.94
CA SER A 63 -24.82 -19.03 0.32
C SER A 63 -26.14 -19.69 0.01
N SER A 64 -26.18 -21.03 -0.09
CA SER A 64 -27.43 -21.76 -0.33
C SER A 64 -27.31 -23.27 -0.08
N PHE A 65 -27.70 -23.68 1.13
CA PHE A 65 -28.41 -24.92 1.47
C PHE A 65 -27.74 -26.30 1.24
N GLY A 66 -27.44 -26.97 2.35
CA GLY A 66 -27.96 -28.34 2.55
C GLY A 66 -27.03 -29.53 2.27
N GLY A 67 -26.74 -30.28 3.33
CA GLY A 67 -26.80 -31.74 3.31
C GLY A 67 -25.47 -32.46 3.06
N GLY A 68 -24.83 -32.89 4.16
CA GLY A 68 -23.80 -33.93 4.11
C GLY A 68 -24.37 -35.28 3.75
N ARG A 69 -23.52 -36.19 3.23
CA ARG A 69 -23.69 -37.66 3.26
C ARG A 69 -22.32 -38.35 3.21
N GLU A 70 -21.88 -38.82 4.37
CA GLU A 70 -21.37 -40.20 4.57
C GLU A 70 -21.15 -41.05 3.30
N ARG A 71 -19.91 -41.49 3.05
CA ARG A 71 -19.69 -42.89 2.67
C ARG A 71 -18.26 -43.38 2.95
N SER A 72 -18.25 -44.50 3.65
CA SER A 72 -17.14 -45.33 4.09
C SER A 72 -16.14 -45.72 3.01
N ARG A 73 -14.93 -45.98 3.50
CA ARG A 73 -13.83 -46.74 2.88
C ARG A 73 -14.35 -47.96 2.09
N GLU A 74 -14.01 -48.08 0.81
CA GLU A 74 -13.75 -49.34 0.10
C GLU A 74 -13.06 -49.08 -1.25
N TYR A 75 -12.30 -50.04 -1.76
CA TYR A 75 -11.29 -49.93 -2.82
C TYR A 75 -11.81 -49.54 -4.23
N GLY A 76 -11.00 -48.76 -4.97
CA GLY A 76 -10.66 -48.99 -6.40
C GLY A 76 -11.56 -48.42 -7.52
N GLY A 77 -10.96 -47.60 -8.39
CA GLY A 77 -11.43 -47.21 -9.74
C GLY A 77 -11.21 -45.70 -9.99
N ARG A 78 -10.24 -45.18 -10.77
CA ARG A 78 -9.84 -45.45 -12.17
C ARG A 78 -11.11 -45.56 -13.01
N ASP A 79 -11.47 -44.61 -13.89
CA ASP A 79 -10.71 -44.15 -15.07
C ASP A 79 -11.11 -42.73 -15.56
N SER A 80 -10.10 -42.00 -16.07
CA SER A 80 -10.05 -41.14 -17.30
C SER A 80 -11.30 -40.31 -17.71
N PHE A 81 -11.28 -38.98 -17.92
CA PHE A 81 -10.26 -38.07 -18.48
C PHE A 81 -10.50 -36.62 -17.95
N GLY A 82 -9.48 -35.94 -17.43
CA GLY A 82 -9.46 -34.47 -17.25
C GLY A 82 -9.40 -33.93 -15.81
N GLY A 83 -8.19 -33.77 -15.26
CA GLY A 83 -8.01 -33.10 -13.95
C GLY A 83 -6.58 -33.11 -13.43
N GLY A 84 -5.72 -32.24 -13.95
CA GLY A 84 -4.32 -32.12 -13.51
C GLY A 84 -4.16 -31.48 -12.13
N GLY A 85 -4.33 -32.29 -11.08
CA GLY A 85 -4.01 -31.93 -9.70
C GLY A 85 -2.49 -31.86 -9.47
N ARG A 86 -1.93 -30.65 -9.48
CA ARG A 86 -0.56 -30.37 -9.03
C ARG A 86 -0.60 -29.92 -7.57
N SER A 87 -0.21 -30.78 -6.63
CA SER A 87 0.37 -30.37 -5.32
C SER A 87 0.95 -31.57 -4.57
N SER A 88 2.06 -32.11 -5.10
CA SER A 88 3.08 -32.69 -4.25
C SER A 88 4.07 -31.57 -3.89
N PHE A 89 3.69 -30.75 -2.91
CA PHE A 89 4.60 -29.89 -2.16
C PHE A 89 4.18 -29.94 -0.69
N GLY A 90 4.54 -31.03 -0.01
CA GLY A 90 4.97 -30.88 1.37
C GLY A 90 6.18 -29.94 1.34
N GLY A 91 6.07 -28.76 1.94
CA GLY A 91 7.15 -27.79 1.81
C GLY A 91 6.89 -26.40 2.35
N GLY A 92 6.57 -26.31 3.64
CA GLY A 92 7.03 -25.19 4.46
C GLY A 92 6.33 -23.85 4.28
N ASN A 93 5.47 -23.56 5.24
CA ASN A 93 5.24 -22.19 5.71
C ASN A 93 6.58 -21.60 6.16
N ARG A 94 7.33 -20.98 5.25
CA ARG A 94 8.41 -20.04 5.58
C ARG A 94 7.97 -18.65 5.16
N ARG A 95 6.99 -18.12 5.88
CA ARG A 95 7.03 -16.70 6.20
C ARG A 95 7.73 -16.62 7.54
N ASP A 96 9.01 -16.39 7.40
CA ASP A 96 10.04 -16.41 8.42
C ASP A 96 9.56 -15.71 9.68
N ALA A 97 9.30 -16.54 10.68
CA ALA A 97 9.48 -16.20 12.08
C ALA A 97 10.98 -15.95 12.30
N ALA A 98 11.45 -14.74 11.97
CA ALA A 98 12.81 -14.30 12.27
C ALA A 98 12.80 -12.81 12.58
N GLY A 99 12.81 -12.48 13.87
CA GLY A 99 13.09 -11.14 14.35
C GLY A 99 11.85 -10.30 14.61
N GLN A 100 10.97 -10.75 15.52
CA GLN A 100 10.14 -9.84 16.29
C GLN A 100 11.07 -9.02 17.20
N ALA A 101 11.77 -8.04 16.61
CA ALA A 101 12.39 -6.97 17.37
C ALA A 101 11.25 -6.32 18.13
N SER A 102 11.25 -6.51 19.45
CA SER A 102 10.34 -5.88 20.38
C SER A 102 10.30 -4.39 20.06
N ARG A 103 9.24 -3.94 19.38
CA ARG A 103 9.03 -2.52 19.09
C ARG A 103 8.90 -1.85 20.44
N GLU A 104 9.94 -1.14 20.85
CA GLU A 104 9.93 -0.38 22.10
C GLU A 104 8.81 0.65 22.01
N MET A 105 7.78 0.37 22.78
CA MET A 105 6.54 1.09 22.85
C MET A 105 6.68 2.04 24.04
N TYR A 106 6.72 3.34 23.79
CA TYR A 106 6.89 4.35 24.84
C TYR A 106 5.53 4.87 25.29
N ASP A 107 5.31 4.87 26.60
CA ASP A 107 4.12 5.48 27.17
C ASP A 107 4.31 7.00 27.31
N THR A 108 3.31 7.75 26.86
CA THR A 108 3.33 9.21 26.90
C THR A 108 1.93 9.77 27.02
N VAL A 109 1.82 11.02 27.46
CA VAL A 109 0.54 11.69 27.71
C VAL A 109 0.15 12.48 26.48
N CYS A 110 -1.10 12.29 26.01
CA CYS A 110 -1.66 13.06 24.92
C CYS A 110 -1.82 14.54 25.31
N ALA A 111 -1.31 15.45 24.48
CA ALA A 111 -1.37 16.90 24.71
C ALA A 111 -2.80 17.50 24.62
N GLU A 112 -3.74 16.82 23.96
CA GLU A 112 -5.10 17.33 23.75
C GLU A 112 -6.11 16.77 24.77
N CYS A 113 -6.01 15.48 25.09
CA CYS A 113 -6.99 14.81 25.95
C CYS A 113 -6.42 14.29 27.29
N GLY A 114 -5.11 14.39 27.52
CA GLY A 114 -4.46 13.99 28.77
C GLY A 114 -4.38 12.48 29.03
N ARG A 115 -4.81 11.64 28.08
CA ARG A 115 -4.75 10.18 28.24
C ARG A 115 -3.36 9.63 27.97
N THR A 116 -2.97 8.60 28.73
CA THR A 116 -1.77 7.81 28.46
C THR A 116 -1.95 7.00 27.17
N THR A 117 -1.03 7.16 26.22
CA THR A 117 -1.04 6.47 24.94
C THR A 117 0.34 5.89 24.67
N THR A 118 0.35 4.72 24.04
CA THR A 118 1.58 4.02 23.69
C THR A 118 1.97 4.36 22.25
N VAL A 119 3.18 4.89 22.05
CA VAL A 119 3.67 5.35 20.74
C VAL A 119 4.97 4.64 20.34
N PRO A 120 5.21 4.39 19.04
CA PRO A 120 6.40 3.67 18.56
C PRO A 120 7.65 4.56 18.43
N PHE A 121 7.61 5.79 18.95
CA PHE A 121 8.71 6.76 18.87
C PHE A 121 8.94 7.41 20.23
N LYS A 122 10.20 7.74 20.53
CA LYS A 122 10.57 8.42 21.78
C LYS A 122 10.02 9.86 21.77
N PRO A 123 9.22 10.28 22.77
CA PRO A 123 8.75 11.66 22.87
C PRO A 123 9.93 12.63 22.96
N THR A 124 9.98 13.63 22.08
CA THR A 124 11.00 14.69 22.10
C THR A 124 10.43 15.94 22.77
N GLN A 125 11.20 16.61 23.64
CA GLN A 125 10.81 17.88 24.22
C GLN A 125 10.70 18.94 23.11
N GLY A 126 9.48 19.42 22.83
CA GLY A 126 9.21 20.44 21.80
C GLY A 126 8.17 20.06 20.74
N ARG A 127 7.76 18.78 20.62
CA ARG A 127 6.66 18.36 19.72
C ARG A 127 5.53 17.72 20.52
N PRO A 128 4.28 18.21 20.40
CA PRO A 128 3.15 17.64 21.13
C PRO A 128 2.85 16.23 20.62
N VAL A 129 2.67 15.29 21.55
CA VAL A 129 2.26 13.92 21.25
C VAL A 129 0.74 13.82 21.35
N TYR A 130 0.11 13.17 20.38
CA TYR A 130 -1.33 12.97 20.33
C TYR A 130 -1.67 11.48 20.30
N CYS A 131 -2.76 11.10 20.96
CA CYS A 131 -3.32 9.76 20.81
C CYS A 131 -3.87 9.57 19.39
N ARG A 132 -4.14 8.30 19.03
CA ARG A 132 -4.64 7.92 17.70
C ARG A 132 -5.90 8.70 17.28
N ASP A 133 -6.77 9.05 18.22
CA ASP A 133 -8.03 9.73 17.94
C ASP A 133 -7.83 11.24 17.76
N CYS A 134 -7.09 11.90 18.65
CA CYS A 134 -6.77 13.33 18.55
C CYS A 134 -5.95 13.63 17.28
N PHE A 135 -4.99 12.77 16.94
CA PHE A 135 -4.22 12.92 15.70
C PHE A 135 -5.08 12.81 14.43
N GLN A 136 -6.08 11.92 14.40
CA GLN A 136 -7.01 11.81 13.26
C GLN A 136 -7.91 13.04 13.13
N LYS A 137 -8.37 13.60 14.25
CA LYS A 137 -9.14 14.86 14.26
C LYS A 137 -8.32 16.02 13.74
N GLN A 138 -7.08 16.20 14.22
CA GLN A 138 -6.19 17.27 13.78
C GLN A 138 -5.79 17.16 12.31
N ARG A 139 -5.63 15.93 11.78
CA ARG A 139 -5.40 15.70 10.34
C ARG A 139 -6.60 16.02 9.45
N THR A 140 -7.80 16.06 10.02
CA THR A 140 -9.02 16.38 9.27
C THR A 140 -9.27 17.88 9.26
N SER A 141 -8.96 18.60 10.34
CA SER A 141 -9.07 20.06 10.42
C SER A 141 -7.99 20.82 9.63
N SER A 142 -6.89 20.16 9.27
CA SER A 142 -5.81 20.72 8.44
C SER A 142 -5.96 20.39 6.94
N ARG A 143 -7.14 19.94 6.51
CA ARG A 143 -7.51 19.73 5.10
C ARG A 143 -8.27 20.93 4.55
N TRP A 144 -7.57 22.04 4.36
CA TRP A 144 -8.04 23.21 3.61
C TRP A 144 -6.91 23.72 2.73
#